data_AF-M1EPE2-F1
#
_entry.id   AF-M1EPE2-F1
#
_cell.length_a   1.000
_cell.length_b   1.000
_cell.length_c   1.000
_cell.angle_alpha   90.00
_cell.angle_beta   90.00
_cell.angle_gamma   90.00
#
_symmetry.space_group_name_H-M   'P 1'
#
loop_
_entity.id
_entity.type
_entity.pdbx_description
1 polymer ?
#
loop_
_entity_poly.entity_id
_entity_poly.type
_entity_poly.pdbx_seq_one_letter_code
_entity_poly.pdbx_strand_id
1 'polypeptide(L)'
;RALLAGRGHDRWFDKSFTLIVFSNGKLGLSVEHSWADCPISGHMWEFTLATECFQLGYSADGHCKGHPEPSLPQPQRLHWDLPEKIRLSISLALRGAKTLSGNIDCHVFPFSHFGKSFIKRCHLSSDSFTQVALQLAHFRDRGEFCLTYESTMTRLFLEGRTETVRSCTREACNFVRAMEDKEKTEPQRRALFRLAVEKHQALLKAAMSGQGVDRHLFALYIVSQFLHLRSPFLDQVHSEQWQLATSQIPVQQIHLFDVHNYPDYVSSGGGFGPADD
;
A
#
# COMPACT_ATOMS: atom_id res chain seq x y z
N ARG A 1 -6.90 -0.87 -11.71
CA ARG A 1 -6.29 -0.50 -13.02
C ARG A 1 -6.47 0.97 -13.41
N ALA A 2 -7.69 1.49 -13.60
CA ALA A 2 -7.90 2.88 -14.10
C ALA A 2 -7.30 3.97 -13.20
N LEU A 3 -7.33 3.80 -11.87
CA LEU A 3 -6.68 4.70 -10.91
C LEU A 3 -5.15 4.56 -10.89
N LEU A 4 -4.61 3.39 -11.26
CA LEU A 4 -3.17 3.10 -11.20
C LEU A 4 -2.43 3.65 -12.43
N ALA A 5 -2.95 3.38 -13.64
CA ALA A 5 -2.23 3.67 -14.89
C ALA A 5 -2.94 4.69 -15.79
N GLY A 6 -4.22 4.99 -15.55
CA GLY A 6 -5.01 5.86 -16.42
C GLY A 6 -5.02 5.39 -17.88
N ARG A 7 -5.09 6.35 -18.81
CA ARG A 7 -5.05 6.12 -20.28
C ARG A 7 -3.68 6.46 -20.90
N GLY A 8 -2.71 6.88 -20.08
CA GLY A 8 -1.39 7.33 -20.51
C GLY A 8 -1.34 8.76 -21.07
N HIS A 9 -2.45 9.50 -21.03
CA HIS A 9 -2.53 10.87 -21.55
C HIS A 9 -3.48 11.78 -20.75
N ASP A 10 -4.01 11.29 -19.62
CA ASP A 10 -5.02 11.95 -18.80
C ASP A 10 -4.55 12.20 -17.36
N ARG A 11 -3.24 12.06 -17.10
CA ARG A 11 -2.62 12.21 -15.78
C ARG A 11 -1.29 12.95 -15.90
N TRP A 12 -0.95 13.68 -14.85
CA TRP A 12 0.38 14.26 -14.66
C TRP A 12 1.02 13.56 -13.46
N PHE A 13 1.78 12.49 -13.71
CA PHE A 13 2.30 11.63 -12.63
C PHE A 13 3.33 12.31 -11.74
N ASP A 14 3.99 13.37 -12.21
CA ASP A 14 4.95 14.14 -11.38
C ASP A 14 4.26 15.07 -10.36
N LYS A 15 2.93 15.19 -10.38
CA LYS A 15 2.21 15.90 -9.31
C LYS A 15 2.11 14.98 -8.10
N SER A 16 2.29 15.58 -6.91
CA SER A 16 2.22 14.88 -5.61
C SER A 16 1.03 13.92 -5.52
N PHE A 17 -0.15 14.36 -5.96
CA PHE A 17 -1.27 13.48 -6.23
C PHE A 17 -2.17 14.05 -7.34
N THR A 18 -3.01 13.18 -7.90
CA THR A 18 -4.10 13.53 -8.81
C THR A 18 -5.41 12.99 -8.26
N LEU A 19 -6.39 13.88 -8.05
CA LEU A 19 -7.78 13.49 -7.81
C LEU A 19 -8.43 13.09 -9.13
N ILE A 20 -8.99 11.89 -9.16
CA ILE A 20 -9.61 11.31 -10.35
C ILE A 20 -11.09 11.14 -10.07
N VAL A 21 -11.93 11.81 -10.86
CA VAL A 21 -13.39 11.69 -10.80
C VAL A 21 -13.89 11.12 -12.12
N PHE A 22 -14.54 9.98 -12.07
CA PHE A 22 -15.12 9.31 -13.23
C PHE A 22 -16.55 9.78 -13.48
N SER A 23 -17.00 9.72 -14.73
CA SER A 23 -18.35 10.14 -15.13
C SER A 23 -19.48 9.33 -14.47
N ASN A 24 -19.17 8.16 -13.89
CA ASN A 24 -20.10 7.36 -13.11
C ASN A 24 -20.08 7.69 -11.61
N GLY A 25 -19.45 8.80 -11.21
CA GLY A 25 -19.37 9.26 -9.83
C GLY A 25 -18.33 8.54 -8.97
N LYS A 26 -17.62 7.53 -9.49
CA LYS A 26 -16.51 6.92 -8.76
C LYS A 26 -15.35 7.91 -8.69
N LEU A 27 -14.65 7.91 -7.56
CA LEU A 27 -13.48 8.76 -7.34
C LEU A 27 -12.32 7.98 -6.72
N GLY A 28 -11.11 8.51 -6.86
CA GLY A 28 -9.94 7.99 -6.19
C GLY A 28 -8.71 8.88 -6.38
N LEU A 29 -7.64 8.52 -5.70
CA LEU A 29 -6.36 9.22 -5.76
C LEU A 29 -5.30 8.37 -6.47
N SER A 30 -4.49 9.02 -7.30
CA SER A 30 -3.18 8.53 -7.74
C SER A 30 -2.13 9.39 -7.04
N VAL A 31 -1.15 8.77 -6.39
CA VAL A 31 -0.17 9.47 -5.54
C VAL A 31 1.23 9.15 -6.03
N GLU A 32 2.04 10.20 -6.22
CA GLU A 32 3.48 10.06 -6.45
C GLU A 32 4.15 9.74 -5.10
N HIS A 33 4.96 8.68 -5.03
CA HIS A 33 5.35 8.06 -3.76
C HIS A 33 6.59 8.70 -3.10
N SER A 34 7.38 9.50 -3.83
CA SER A 34 8.65 10.02 -3.33
C SER A 34 8.47 10.96 -2.14
N TRP A 35 7.42 11.79 -2.15
CA TRP A 35 7.21 12.84 -1.16
C TRP A 35 6.58 12.36 0.16
N ALA A 36 5.86 11.23 0.16
CA ALA A 36 5.24 10.68 1.37
C ALA A 36 4.94 9.18 1.29
N ASP A 37 4.87 8.54 2.46
CA ASP A 37 4.40 7.16 2.59
C ASP A 37 2.87 7.08 2.57
N CYS A 38 2.32 5.94 2.13
CA CYS A 38 0.88 5.78 1.87
C CYS A 38 -0.05 6.23 3.03
N PRO A 39 0.25 5.97 4.32
CA PRO A 39 -0.63 6.37 5.41
C PRO A 39 -0.86 7.89 5.51
N ILE A 40 0.07 8.72 5.00
CA ILE A 40 -0.10 10.19 4.97
C ILE A 40 -1.20 10.57 3.98
N SER A 41 -1.16 9.97 2.78
CA SER A 41 -2.20 10.20 1.77
C SER A 41 -3.54 9.59 2.17
N GLY A 42 -3.53 8.45 2.85
CA GLY A 42 -4.73 7.85 3.45
C GLY A 42 -5.39 8.77 4.48
N HIS A 43 -4.60 9.38 5.37
CA HIS A 43 -5.09 10.37 6.33
C HIS A 43 -5.70 11.60 5.64
N MET A 44 -5.01 12.17 4.64
CA MET A 44 -5.57 13.27 3.85
C MET A 44 -6.92 12.90 3.21
N TRP A 45 -6.99 11.71 2.60
CA TRP A 45 -8.18 11.21 1.94
C TRP A 45 -9.36 11.01 2.89
N GLU A 46 -9.11 10.35 4.03
CA GLU A 46 -10.11 10.13 5.07
C GLU A 46 -10.66 11.47 5.59
N PHE A 47 -9.78 12.41 5.91
CA PHE A 47 -10.19 13.73 6.37
C PHE A 47 -11.06 14.46 5.32
N THR A 48 -10.62 14.51 4.06
CA THR A 48 -11.36 15.18 2.98
C THR A 48 -12.75 14.57 2.79
N LEU A 49 -12.85 13.24 2.72
CA LEU A 49 -14.13 12.57 2.54
C LEU A 49 -15.09 12.84 3.70
N ALA A 50 -14.60 12.75 4.94
CA ALA A 50 -15.43 12.97 6.11
C ALA A 50 -15.91 14.42 6.23
N THR A 51 -15.01 15.39 6.05
CA THR A 51 -15.35 16.81 6.10
C THR A 51 -16.35 17.18 5.00
N GLU A 52 -16.13 16.71 3.78
CA GLU A 52 -17.02 17.01 2.66
C GLU A 52 -18.43 16.45 2.90
N CYS A 53 -18.53 15.19 3.34
CA CYS A 53 -19.83 14.51 3.46
C CYS A 53 -20.60 14.88 4.73
N PHE A 54 -19.91 15.04 5.86
CA PHE A 54 -20.56 15.16 7.18
C PHE A 54 -20.49 16.57 7.79
N GLN A 55 -19.62 17.46 7.30
CA GLN A 55 -19.46 18.80 7.85
C GLN A 55 -19.90 19.89 6.88
N LEU A 56 -19.37 19.89 5.64
CA LEU A 56 -19.71 20.88 4.62
C LEU A 56 -21.06 20.56 3.98
N GLY A 57 -21.17 19.36 3.43
CA GLY A 57 -22.40 18.81 2.86
C GLY A 57 -22.91 19.55 1.61
N TYR A 58 -23.98 18.99 1.06
CA TYR A 58 -24.59 19.46 -0.19
C TYR A 58 -26.07 19.77 0.00
N SER A 59 -26.62 20.66 -0.82
CA SER A 59 -28.06 20.88 -0.97
C SER A 59 -28.72 19.74 -1.76
N ALA A 60 -30.06 19.71 -1.77
CA ALA A 60 -30.83 18.63 -2.40
C ALA A 60 -30.63 18.52 -3.93
N ASP A 61 -30.17 19.58 -4.56
CA ASP A 61 -29.79 19.67 -5.97
C ASP A 61 -28.31 19.33 -6.24
N GLY A 62 -27.54 18.98 -5.20
CA GLY A 62 -26.15 18.54 -5.30
C GLY A 62 -25.11 19.65 -5.27
N HIS A 63 -25.49 20.91 -5.02
CA HIS A 63 -24.54 22.00 -4.86
C HIS A 63 -23.91 22.04 -3.45
N CYS A 64 -22.67 22.53 -3.35
CA CYS A 64 -22.05 22.79 -2.05
C CYS A 64 -22.89 23.80 -1.27
N LYS A 65 -23.09 23.57 0.03
CA LYS A 65 -23.75 24.56 0.89
C LYS A 65 -22.88 25.80 1.02
N GLY A 66 -23.47 26.98 0.89
CA GLY A 66 -22.78 28.27 0.99
C GLY A 66 -23.33 29.30 0.00
N HIS A 67 -22.65 30.45 -0.09
CA HIS A 67 -22.96 31.48 -1.07
C HIS A 67 -21.92 31.43 -2.20
N PRO A 68 -22.32 31.22 -3.46
CA PRO A 68 -21.36 31.20 -4.57
C PRO A 68 -20.77 32.59 -4.77
N GLU A 69 -19.47 32.65 -5.00
CA GLU A 69 -18.79 33.87 -5.41
C GLU A 69 -18.98 34.05 -6.93
N PRO A 70 -19.76 35.03 -7.40
CA PRO A 70 -20.08 35.16 -8.83
C PRO A 70 -18.90 35.65 -9.68
N SER A 71 -17.82 36.13 -9.06
CA SER A 71 -16.73 36.86 -9.73
C SER A 71 -15.47 36.03 -10.02
N LEU A 72 -15.57 34.70 -10.12
CA LEU A 72 -14.41 33.86 -10.41
C LEU A 72 -13.93 34.01 -11.86
N PRO A 73 -12.59 34.06 -12.10
CA PRO A 73 -12.05 34.07 -13.46
C PRO A 73 -12.36 32.74 -14.17
N GLN A 74 -12.54 32.82 -15.49
CA GLN A 74 -12.77 31.61 -16.29
C GLN A 74 -11.53 30.70 -16.30
N PRO A 75 -11.71 29.36 -16.29
CA PRO A 75 -10.59 28.43 -16.44
C PRO A 75 -9.80 28.70 -17.71
N GLN A 76 -8.48 28.86 -17.56
CA GLN A 76 -7.58 29.07 -18.68
C GLN A 76 -7.08 27.73 -19.22
N ARG A 77 -7.23 27.51 -20.54
CA ARG A 77 -6.58 26.38 -21.21
C ARG A 77 -5.07 26.61 -21.26
N LEU A 78 -4.30 25.63 -20.78
CA LEU A 78 -2.85 25.61 -20.96
C LEU A 78 -2.53 25.21 -22.40
N HIS A 79 -1.71 26.02 -23.07
CA HIS A 79 -1.23 25.79 -24.43
C HIS A 79 0.26 25.47 -24.40
N TRP A 80 0.66 24.51 -25.23
CA TRP A 80 2.05 24.08 -25.36
C TRP A 80 2.45 24.20 -26.83
N ASP A 81 3.52 24.94 -27.10
CA ASP A 81 4.19 24.89 -28.40
C ASP A 81 5.19 23.73 -28.35
N LEU A 82 4.87 22.65 -29.07
CA LEU A 82 5.60 21.38 -29.01
C LEU A 82 6.48 21.24 -30.27
N PRO A 83 7.82 21.28 -30.15
CA PRO A 83 8.72 21.07 -31.28
C PRO A 83 8.53 19.72 -31.97
N GLU A 84 8.75 19.64 -33.28
CA GLU A 84 8.60 18.37 -34.03
C GLU A 84 9.47 17.24 -33.44
N LYS A 85 10.67 17.59 -32.96
CA LYS A 85 11.62 16.65 -32.34
C LYS A 85 11.07 15.87 -31.14
N ILE A 86 10.06 16.39 -30.42
CA ILE A 86 9.50 15.70 -29.24
C ILE A 86 8.28 14.84 -29.57
N ARG A 87 7.71 14.94 -30.78
CA ARG A 87 6.52 14.16 -31.16
C ARG A 87 6.78 12.66 -31.17
N LEU A 88 7.98 12.25 -31.60
CA LEU A 88 8.39 10.85 -31.53
C LEU A 88 8.44 10.37 -30.08
N SER A 89 9.05 11.15 -29.18
CA SER A 89 9.14 10.82 -27.75
C SER A 89 7.76 10.68 -27.10
N ILE A 90 6.82 11.58 -27.39
CA ILE A 90 5.43 11.49 -26.89
C ILE A 90 4.76 10.21 -27.40
N SER A 91 4.94 9.88 -28.67
CA SER A 91 4.36 8.69 -29.29
C SER A 91 4.91 7.39 -28.69
N LEU A 92 6.23 7.35 -28.43
CA LEU A 92 6.89 6.23 -27.78
C LEU A 92 6.46 6.11 -26.31
N ALA A 93 6.40 7.21 -25.57
CA ALA A 93 5.94 7.23 -24.18
C ALA A 93 4.49 6.72 -24.06
N LEU A 94 3.58 7.16 -24.95
CA LEU A 94 2.21 6.68 -24.97
C LEU A 94 2.12 5.18 -25.27
N ARG A 95 2.95 4.67 -26.20
CA ARG A 95 3.01 3.23 -26.51
C ARG A 95 3.52 2.44 -25.31
N GLY A 96 4.57 2.92 -24.64
CA GLY A 96 5.11 2.35 -23.40
C GLY A 96 4.05 2.30 -22.31
N ALA A 97 3.40 3.43 -22.02
CA ALA A 97 2.34 3.54 -21.01
C ALA A 97 1.17 2.58 -21.29
N LYS A 98 0.73 2.45 -22.56
CA LYS A 98 -0.31 1.50 -22.94
C LYS A 98 0.11 0.04 -22.75
N THR A 99 1.36 -0.28 -23.07
CA THR A 99 1.92 -1.63 -22.89
C THR A 99 1.99 -1.99 -21.41
N LEU A 100 2.57 -1.10 -20.58
CA LEU A 100 2.65 -1.28 -19.13
C LEU A 100 1.27 -1.39 -18.50
N SER A 101 0.35 -0.48 -18.84
CA SER A 101 -1.04 -0.55 -18.38
C SER A 101 -1.72 -1.86 -18.81
N GLY A 102 -1.39 -2.37 -19.99
CA GLY A 102 -1.83 -3.66 -20.54
C GLY A 102 -1.49 -4.86 -19.67
N ASN A 103 -0.33 -4.82 -19.01
CA ASN A 103 0.24 -5.92 -18.24
C ASN A 103 -0.17 -5.91 -16.75
N ILE A 104 -0.98 -4.94 -16.32
CA ILE A 104 -1.47 -4.89 -14.93
C ILE A 104 -2.66 -5.84 -14.77
N ASP A 105 -2.43 -6.93 -14.04
CA ASP A 105 -3.49 -7.73 -13.43
C ASP A 105 -3.74 -7.24 -12.00
N CYS A 106 -4.99 -6.94 -11.67
CA CYS A 106 -5.36 -6.31 -10.41
C CYS A 106 -6.76 -6.75 -10.01
N HIS A 107 -6.84 -7.46 -8.89
CA HIS A 107 -8.08 -7.92 -8.32
C HIS A 107 -8.31 -7.27 -6.95
N VAL A 108 -9.50 -6.71 -6.77
CA VAL A 108 -9.94 -6.10 -5.51
C VAL A 108 -11.13 -6.90 -5.01
N PHE A 109 -11.05 -7.39 -3.78
CA PHE A 109 -12.15 -8.15 -3.19
C PHE A 109 -12.39 -7.77 -1.72
N PRO A 110 -13.64 -7.54 -1.32
CA PRO A 110 -13.98 -7.36 0.08
C PRO A 110 -14.05 -8.73 0.77
N PHE A 111 -13.30 -8.88 1.87
CA PHE A 111 -13.42 -10.04 2.74
C PHE A 111 -14.42 -9.75 3.87
N SER A 112 -15.60 -10.38 3.82
CA SER A 112 -16.75 -10.08 4.71
C SER A 112 -17.05 -11.14 5.77
N HIS A 113 -16.32 -12.28 5.79
CA HIS A 113 -16.60 -13.38 6.73
C HIS A 113 -16.31 -12.99 8.19
N PHE A 114 -15.25 -12.22 8.42
CA PHE A 114 -14.89 -11.66 9.71
C PHE A 114 -13.92 -10.49 9.52
N GLY A 115 -13.61 -9.79 10.60
CA GLY A 115 -12.62 -8.71 10.58
C GLY A 115 -11.90 -8.54 11.91
N LYS A 116 -11.33 -7.34 12.11
CA LYS A 116 -10.52 -6.95 13.27
C LYS A 116 -11.16 -7.34 14.61
N SER A 117 -12.48 -7.19 14.76
CA SER A 117 -13.21 -7.51 15.99
C SER A 117 -13.13 -8.99 16.37
N PHE A 118 -13.25 -9.90 15.40
CA PHE A 118 -13.11 -11.35 15.66
C PHE A 118 -11.67 -11.70 16.02
N ILE A 119 -10.70 -11.23 15.24
CA ILE A 119 -9.28 -11.53 15.44
C ILE A 119 -8.81 -11.05 16.82
N LYS A 120 -9.28 -9.87 17.26
CA LYS A 120 -9.01 -9.35 18.60
C LYS A 120 -9.61 -10.20 19.72
N ARG A 121 -10.81 -10.79 19.54
CA ARG A 121 -11.37 -11.75 20.52
C ARG A 121 -10.53 -13.02 20.65
N CYS A 122 -9.77 -13.37 19.61
CA CYS A 122 -8.79 -14.45 19.68
C CYS A 122 -7.45 -14.03 20.33
N HIS A 123 -7.34 -12.78 20.80
CA HIS A 123 -6.13 -12.17 21.36
C HIS A 123 -4.95 -12.09 20.38
N LEU A 124 -5.24 -11.81 19.10
CA LEU A 124 -4.23 -11.71 18.03
C LEU A 124 -4.20 -10.32 17.40
N SER A 125 -3.03 -9.94 16.88
CA SER A 125 -2.85 -8.77 16.02
C SER A 125 -3.52 -9.02 14.66
N SER A 126 -4.38 -8.10 14.20
CA SER A 126 -5.08 -8.24 12.90
C SER A 126 -4.14 -8.20 11.71
N ASP A 127 -3.09 -7.39 11.84
CA ASP A 127 -2.06 -7.23 10.83
C ASP A 127 -1.21 -8.50 10.71
N SER A 128 -0.65 -8.95 11.82
CA SER A 128 0.17 -10.16 11.88
C SER A 128 -0.63 -11.43 11.52
N PHE A 129 -1.93 -11.48 11.84
CA PHE A 129 -2.83 -12.52 11.36
C PHE A 129 -2.89 -12.55 9.83
N THR A 130 -3.06 -11.39 9.20
CA THR A 130 -3.17 -11.25 7.74
C THR A 130 -1.86 -11.63 7.07
N GLN A 131 -0.73 -11.18 7.61
CA GLN A 131 0.59 -11.50 7.07
C GLN A 131 0.90 -13.00 7.12
N VAL A 132 0.59 -13.68 8.23
CA VAL A 132 0.75 -15.15 8.32
C VAL A 132 -0.21 -15.87 7.37
N ALA A 133 -1.43 -15.35 7.16
CA ALA A 133 -2.36 -15.90 6.17
C ALA A 133 -1.85 -15.73 4.72
N LEU A 134 -1.20 -14.60 4.41
CA LEU A 134 -0.56 -14.38 3.09
C LEU A 134 0.58 -15.37 2.85
N GLN A 135 1.38 -15.70 3.88
CA GLN A 135 2.42 -16.74 3.75
C GLN A 135 1.82 -18.11 3.41
N LEU A 136 0.71 -18.48 4.05
CA LEU A 136 0.00 -19.73 3.73
C LEU A 136 -0.58 -19.73 2.32
N ALA A 137 -1.20 -18.62 1.91
CA ALA A 137 -1.77 -18.47 0.58
C ALA A 137 -0.68 -18.58 -0.51
N HIS A 138 0.44 -17.87 -0.33
CA HIS A 138 1.57 -17.92 -1.25
C HIS A 138 2.14 -19.33 -1.38
N PHE A 139 2.38 -20.01 -0.25
CA PHE A 139 2.93 -21.37 -0.27
C PHE A 139 1.99 -22.37 -0.96
N ARG A 140 0.67 -22.23 -0.79
CA ARG A 140 -0.32 -23.08 -1.48
C ARG A 140 -0.37 -22.84 -2.98
N ASP A 141 -0.14 -21.60 -3.41
CA ASP A 141 -0.16 -21.23 -4.82
C ASP A 141 1.16 -21.61 -5.53
N ARG A 142 2.30 -21.39 -4.89
CA ARG A 142 3.64 -21.51 -5.50
C ARG A 142 4.42 -22.75 -5.10
N GLY A 143 4.06 -23.38 -3.97
CA GLY A 143 4.77 -24.55 -3.42
C GLY A 143 6.09 -24.22 -2.69
N GLU A 144 6.45 -22.94 -2.57
CA GLU A 144 7.68 -22.48 -1.95
C GLU A 144 7.47 -21.25 -1.06
N PHE A 145 8.47 -20.95 -0.24
CA PHE A 145 8.53 -19.72 0.55
C PHE A 145 9.32 -18.66 -0.19
N CYS A 146 8.98 -17.39 0.01
CA CYS A 146 9.61 -16.28 -0.67
C CYS A 146 10.04 -15.16 0.28
N LEU A 147 10.95 -14.31 -0.19
CA LEU A 147 11.24 -13.05 0.47
C LEU A 147 9.98 -12.18 0.47
N THR A 148 9.50 -11.86 1.67
CA THR A 148 8.32 -11.04 1.88
C THR A 148 8.67 -9.72 2.54
N TYR A 149 8.34 -8.63 1.85
CA TYR A 149 8.42 -7.26 2.34
C TYR A 149 7.06 -6.82 2.91
N GLU A 150 7.09 -6.25 4.09
CA GLU A 150 6.00 -5.44 4.63
C GLU A 150 6.55 -4.07 5.07
N SER A 151 5.89 -3.01 4.62
CA SER A 151 6.23 -1.64 5.03
C SER A 151 5.66 -1.32 6.41
N THR A 152 6.49 -0.78 7.30
CA THR A 152 6.02 -0.15 8.54
C THR A 152 6.63 1.23 8.73
N MET A 153 5.87 2.15 9.35
CA MET A 153 6.31 3.53 9.55
C MET A 153 7.26 3.66 10.75
N THR A 154 8.31 4.47 10.61
CA THR A 154 9.24 4.85 11.67
C THR A 154 9.00 6.27 12.20
N ARG A 155 7.75 6.75 12.10
CA ARG A 155 7.33 8.12 12.47
C ARG A 155 7.44 8.47 13.98
N LEU A 156 7.95 7.56 14.81
CA LEU A 156 8.40 7.87 16.17
C LEU A 156 9.69 8.69 16.19
N PHE A 157 10.42 8.70 15.07
CA PHE A 157 11.66 9.44 14.89
C PHE A 157 11.45 10.66 13.97
N LEU A 158 12.28 11.69 14.17
CA LEU A 158 12.33 12.86 13.30
C LEU A 158 12.61 12.40 11.86
N GLU A 159 11.83 12.90 10.89
CA GLU A 159 11.93 12.54 9.46
C GLU A 159 11.78 11.03 9.17
N GLY A 160 11.21 10.27 10.12
CA GLY A 160 10.97 8.84 9.96
C GLY A 160 10.08 8.54 8.75
N ARG A 161 10.61 7.71 7.85
CA ARG A 161 9.92 7.13 6.69
C ARG A 161 9.40 5.73 7.03
N THR A 162 9.99 4.70 6.43
CA THR A 162 9.62 3.31 6.61
C THR A 162 10.80 2.44 7.01
N GLU A 163 10.51 1.34 7.69
CA GLU A 163 11.37 0.18 7.85
C GLU A 163 10.64 -1.05 7.30
N THR A 164 11.38 -2.13 7.04
CA THR A 164 10.88 -3.40 6.52
C THR A 164 10.62 -4.38 7.64
N VAL A 165 9.43 -4.99 7.62
CA VAL A 165 9.14 -6.21 8.37
C VAL A 165 9.30 -7.38 7.40
N ARG A 166 10.21 -8.30 7.73
CA ARG A 166 10.42 -9.53 6.97
C ARG A 166 9.41 -10.59 7.43
N SER A 167 8.22 -10.61 6.82
CA SER A 167 7.08 -11.41 7.30
C SER A 167 7.25 -12.93 7.12
N CYS A 168 8.09 -13.36 6.17
CA CYS A 168 8.46 -14.77 5.98
C CYS A 168 9.45 -15.23 7.06
N THR A 169 8.94 -15.52 8.25
CA THR A 169 9.72 -16.01 9.40
C THR A 169 9.79 -17.53 9.45
N ARG A 170 10.72 -18.08 10.23
CA ARG A 170 10.80 -19.54 10.47
C ARG A 170 9.51 -20.06 11.12
N GLU A 171 8.94 -19.28 12.02
CA GLU A 171 7.70 -19.56 12.73
C GLU A 171 6.51 -19.59 11.77
N ALA A 172 6.41 -18.62 10.85
CA ALA A 172 5.43 -18.65 9.76
C ALA A 172 5.62 -19.89 8.88
N CYS A 173 6.85 -20.20 8.47
CA CYS A 173 7.14 -21.40 7.66
C CYS A 173 6.72 -22.69 8.37
N ASN A 174 6.96 -22.80 9.68
CA ASN A 174 6.58 -23.97 10.47
C ASN A 174 5.07 -24.11 10.57
N PHE A 175 4.34 -23.00 10.78
CA PHE A 175 2.88 -23.00 10.74
C PHE A 175 2.36 -23.44 9.37
N VAL A 176 2.89 -22.88 8.29
CA VAL A 176 2.46 -23.19 6.92
C VAL A 176 2.69 -24.67 6.61
N ARG A 177 3.88 -25.22 6.91
CA ARG A 177 4.16 -26.66 6.74
C ARG A 177 3.18 -27.53 7.55
N ALA A 178 2.85 -27.12 8.76
CA ALA A 178 1.90 -27.87 9.59
C ALA A 178 0.45 -27.81 9.07
N MET A 179 0.08 -26.78 8.32
CA MET A 179 -1.23 -26.71 7.65
C MET A 179 -1.35 -27.71 6.49
N GLU A 180 -0.23 -28.03 5.84
CA GLU A 180 -0.19 -28.98 4.72
C GLU A 180 0.11 -30.43 5.17
N ASP A 181 0.56 -30.62 6.41
CA ASP A 181 0.82 -31.93 7.01
C ASP A 181 -0.46 -32.56 7.58
N LYS A 182 -0.89 -33.69 7.00
CA LYS A 182 -2.10 -34.44 7.41
C LYS A 182 -2.00 -35.04 8.81
N GLU A 183 -0.79 -35.26 9.32
CA GLU A 183 -0.56 -35.83 10.65
C GLU A 183 -0.67 -34.77 11.76
N LYS A 184 -0.70 -33.48 11.41
CA LYS A 184 -0.84 -32.40 12.40
C LYS A 184 -2.29 -32.20 12.81
N THR A 185 -2.51 -32.26 14.12
CA THR A 185 -3.81 -32.00 14.73
C THR A 185 -4.12 -30.50 14.75
N GLU A 186 -5.41 -30.14 14.84
CA GLU A 186 -5.82 -28.73 14.95
C GLU A 186 -5.18 -27.98 16.13
N PRO A 187 -5.04 -28.56 17.34
CA PRO A 187 -4.33 -27.90 18.43
C PRO A 187 -2.86 -27.60 18.11
N GLN A 188 -2.16 -28.50 17.43
CA GLN A 188 -0.77 -28.30 17.01
C GLN A 188 -0.67 -27.16 15.99
N ARG A 189 -1.53 -27.16 14.96
CA ARG A 189 -1.60 -26.08 13.97
C ARG A 189 -1.90 -24.73 14.62
N ARG A 190 -2.84 -24.70 15.56
CA ARG A 190 -3.22 -23.49 16.31
C ARG A 190 -2.08 -22.96 17.18
N ALA A 191 -1.31 -23.85 17.81
CA ALA A 191 -0.15 -23.46 18.61
C ALA A 191 0.94 -22.83 17.72
N LEU A 192 1.24 -23.44 16.57
CA LEU A 192 2.21 -22.90 15.60
C LEU A 192 1.73 -21.57 15.00
N PHE A 193 0.44 -21.44 14.73
CA PHE A 193 -0.14 -20.19 14.25
C PHE A 193 0.07 -19.04 15.24
N ARG A 194 -0.15 -19.28 16.53
CA ARG A 194 0.09 -18.26 17.57
C ARG A 194 1.54 -17.83 17.62
N LEU A 195 2.48 -18.77 17.58
CA LEU A 195 3.91 -18.47 17.54
C LEU A 195 4.29 -17.62 16.32
N ALA A 196 3.76 -17.94 15.14
CA ALA A 196 3.98 -17.16 13.92
C ALA A 196 3.47 -15.72 14.05
N VAL A 197 2.23 -15.56 14.56
CA VAL A 197 1.61 -14.24 14.77
C VAL A 197 2.37 -13.43 15.82
N GLU A 198 2.75 -14.02 16.94
CA GLU A 198 3.52 -13.37 18.01
C GLU A 198 4.91 -12.94 17.51
N LYS A 199 5.61 -13.80 16.78
CA LYS A 199 6.91 -13.47 16.17
C LYS A 199 6.78 -12.29 15.22
N HIS A 200 5.80 -12.34 14.32
CA HIS A 200 5.55 -11.24 13.39
C HIS A 200 5.25 -9.94 14.12
N GLN A 201 4.40 -9.98 15.16
CA GLN A 201 4.08 -8.80 15.95
C GLN A 201 5.32 -8.23 16.66
N ALA A 202 6.24 -9.08 17.14
CA ALA A 202 7.50 -8.63 17.73
C ALA A 202 8.40 -7.94 16.70
N LEU A 203 8.50 -8.49 15.48
CA LEU A 203 9.25 -7.87 14.38
C LEU A 203 8.65 -6.52 13.97
N LEU A 204 7.33 -6.43 13.85
CA LEU A 204 6.64 -5.18 13.54
C LEU A 204 6.98 -4.09 14.57
N LYS A 205 6.91 -4.42 15.87
CA LYS A 205 7.26 -3.47 16.94
C LYS A 205 8.72 -3.04 16.87
N ALA A 206 9.63 -3.98 16.64
CA ALA A 206 11.06 -3.69 16.50
C ALA A 206 11.34 -2.77 15.30
N ALA A 207 10.75 -3.06 14.15
CA ALA A 207 10.89 -2.25 12.95
C ALA A 207 10.31 -0.83 13.13
N MET A 208 9.14 -0.69 13.75
CA MET A 208 8.55 0.62 14.10
C MET A 208 9.47 1.47 15.00
N SER A 209 10.24 0.81 15.88
CA SER A 209 11.23 1.46 16.75
C SER A 209 12.63 1.52 16.11
N GLY A 210 12.75 1.40 14.79
CA GLY A 210 14.03 1.54 14.07
C GLY A 210 15.04 0.41 14.33
N GLN A 211 14.58 -0.75 14.81
CA GLN A 211 15.40 -1.95 15.06
C GLN A 211 15.25 -2.99 13.94
N GLY A 212 14.74 -2.58 12.78
CA GLY A 212 14.83 -3.38 11.57
C GLY A 212 16.25 -3.37 11.00
N VAL A 213 16.51 -4.27 10.06
CA VAL A 213 17.85 -4.47 9.50
C VAL A 213 17.98 -3.86 8.10
N ASP A 214 16.89 -3.80 7.34
CA ASP A 214 16.91 -3.47 5.92
C ASP A 214 17.36 -2.03 5.65
N ARG A 215 16.86 -1.04 6.39
CA ARG A 215 17.33 0.35 6.22
C ARG A 215 18.78 0.55 6.66
N HIS A 216 19.22 -0.17 7.69
CA HIS A 216 20.62 -0.12 8.11
C HIS A 216 21.55 -0.71 7.04
N LEU A 217 21.22 -1.90 6.51
CA LEU A 217 21.99 -2.52 5.42
C LEU A 217 21.98 -1.65 4.15
N PHE A 218 20.84 -1.04 3.82
CA PHE A 218 20.76 -0.10 2.70
C PHE A 218 21.64 1.14 2.90
N ALA A 219 21.65 1.73 4.10
CA ALA A 219 22.53 2.85 4.42
C ALA A 219 24.02 2.47 4.27
N LEU A 220 24.41 1.28 4.76
CA LEU A 220 25.77 0.76 4.58
C LEU A 220 26.11 0.54 3.11
N TYR A 221 25.16 0.03 2.32
CA TYR A 221 25.32 -0.11 0.87
C TYR A 221 25.57 1.26 0.21
N ILE A 222 24.74 2.27 0.46
CA ILE A 222 24.92 3.62 -0.08
C ILE A 222 26.28 4.22 0.30
N VAL A 223 26.68 4.10 1.57
CA VAL A 223 27.99 4.56 2.04
C VAL A 223 29.13 3.81 1.34
N SER A 224 29.01 2.50 1.14
CA SER A 224 30.02 1.72 0.42
C SER A 224 30.19 2.17 -1.03
N GLN A 225 29.08 2.48 -1.72
CA GLN A 225 29.11 3.00 -3.10
C GLN A 225 29.77 4.39 -3.16
N PHE A 226 29.43 5.27 -2.21
CA PHE A 226 30.03 6.60 -2.10
C PHE A 226 31.55 6.55 -1.84
N LEU A 227 32.00 5.61 -1.00
CA LEU A 227 33.41 5.41 -0.69
C LEU A 227 34.15 4.53 -1.70
N HIS A 228 33.47 4.06 -2.75
CA HIS A 228 34.00 3.11 -3.74
C HIS A 228 34.55 1.81 -3.12
N LEU A 229 33.93 1.35 -2.03
CA LEU A 229 34.26 0.09 -1.37
C LEU A 229 33.41 -1.04 -1.95
N ARG A 230 34.06 -2.17 -2.28
CA ARG A 230 33.35 -3.38 -2.71
C ARG A 230 32.96 -4.22 -1.51
N SER A 231 31.69 -4.59 -1.44
CA SER A 231 31.18 -5.49 -0.41
C SER A 231 30.27 -6.54 -1.07
N PRO A 232 30.80 -7.74 -1.38
CA PRO A 232 30.00 -8.81 -1.99
C PRO A 232 28.73 -9.14 -1.20
N PHE A 233 28.79 -8.99 0.13
CA PHE A 233 27.63 -9.17 0.99
C PHE A 233 26.55 -8.11 0.76
N LEU A 234 26.92 -6.82 0.72
CA LEU A 234 25.94 -5.74 0.50
C LEU A 234 25.40 -5.77 -0.93
N ASP A 235 26.24 -6.11 -1.91
CA ASP A 235 25.83 -6.29 -3.30
C ASP A 235 24.80 -7.43 -3.42
N GLN A 236 25.06 -8.56 -2.75
CA GLN A 236 24.12 -9.68 -2.70
C GLN A 236 22.79 -9.26 -2.07
N VAL A 237 22.82 -8.72 -0.84
CA VAL A 237 21.59 -8.33 -0.12
C VAL A 237 20.77 -7.32 -0.92
N HIS A 238 21.43 -6.36 -1.57
CA HIS A 238 20.73 -5.36 -2.39
C HIS A 238 20.11 -5.97 -3.66
N SER A 239 20.69 -7.03 -4.20
CA SER A 239 20.19 -7.72 -5.41
C SER A 239 19.00 -8.65 -5.16
N GLU A 240 18.69 -8.97 -3.90
CA GLU A 240 17.59 -9.88 -3.56
C GLU A 240 16.22 -9.23 -3.84
N GLN A 241 15.40 -9.90 -4.63
CA GLN A 241 14.07 -9.42 -5.02
C GLN A 241 12.97 -9.86 -4.04
N TRP A 242 12.02 -8.96 -3.76
CA TRP A 242 10.85 -9.26 -2.95
C TRP A 242 9.72 -9.80 -3.81
N GLN A 243 9.55 -11.12 -3.84
CA GLN A 243 8.48 -11.75 -4.62
C GLN A 243 7.08 -11.46 -4.04
N LEU A 244 7.01 -11.05 -2.77
CA LEU A 244 5.78 -10.60 -2.13
C LEU A 244 6.04 -9.30 -1.34
N ALA A 245 5.52 -8.19 -1.84
CA ALA A 245 5.46 -6.93 -1.12
C ALA A 245 4.03 -6.64 -0.65
N THR A 246 3.92 -6.16 0.57
CA THR A 246 2.65 -5.96 1.25
C THR A 246 2.64 -4.60 1.96
N SER A 247 1.46 -4.00 2.03
CA SER A 247 1.25 -2.79 2.82
C SER A 247 -0.18 -2.76 3.38
N GLN A 248 -0.29 -2.31 4.63
CA GLN A 248 -1.57 -2.05 5.26
C GLN A 248 -1.78 -0.53 5.36
N ILE A 249 -2.99 -0.10 5.03
CA ILE A 249 -3.46 1.28 5.19
C ILE A 249 -4.76 1.20 6.01
N PRO A 250 -4.66 1.07 7.34
CA PRO A 250 -5.84 0.97 8.18
C PRO A 250 -6.53 2.34 8.23
N VAL A 251 -7.87 2.33 8.24
CA VAL A 251 -8.66 3.56 8.44
C VAL A 251 -8.44 4.06 9.85
N GLN A 252 -7.97 5.30 10.00
CA GLN A 252 -7.54 5.85 11.30
C GLN A 252 -8.54 6.88 11.84
N GLN A 253 -9.26 7.58 10.97
CA GLN A 253 -10.15 8.68 11.34
C GLN A 253 -11.62 8.23 11.45
N ILE A 254 -11.86 7.00 11.89
CA ILE A 254 -13.21 6.42 12.04
C ILE A 254 -14.18 7.27 12.88
N HIS A 255 -13.66 8.13 13.76
CA HIS A 255 -14.46 9.05 14.58
C HIS A 255 -15.10 10.19 13.75
N LEU A 256 -14.60 10.45 12.54
CA LEU A 256 -15.15 11.42 11.60
C LEU A 256 -16.21 10.80 10.67
N PHE A 257 -16.34 9.47 10.67
CA PHE A 257 -17.25 8.73 9.80
C PHE A 257 -18.34 8.03 10.59
N ASP A 258 -19.58 8.12 10.12
CA ASP A 258 -20.64 7.21 10.57
C ASP A 258 -20.59 5.92 9.74
N VAL A 259 -19.60 5.08 10.04
CA VAL A 259 -19.36 3.81 9.34
C VAL A 259 -20.48 2.78 9.54
N HIS A 260 -21.35 2.98 10.54
CA HIS A 260 -22.48 2.09 10.79
C HIS A 260 -23.58 2.33 9.76
N ASN A 261 -23.91 3.60 9.52
CA ASN A 261 -24.96 3.98 8.58
C ASN A 261 -24.44 4.16 7.14
N TYR A 262 -23.14 4.41 6.98
CA TYR A 262 -22.50 4.65 5.69
C TYR A 262 -21.25 3.77 5.49
N PRO A 263 -21.40 2.43 5.47
CA PRO A 263 -20.27 1.51 5.35
C PRO A 263 -19.49 1.66 4.03
N ASP A 264 -20.14 2.15 2.97
CA ASP A 264 -19.54 2.35 1.64
C ASP A 264 -18.59 3.56 1.56
N TYR A 265 -18.52 4.38 2.62
CA TYR A 265 -17.69 5.59 2.67
C TYR A 265 -16.26 5.29 3.15
N VAL A 266 -15.94 4.00 3.36
CA VAL A 266 -14.65 3.53 3.85
C VAL A 266 -13.87 2.86 2.71
N SER A 267 -12.64 3.32 2.48
CA SER A 267 -11.77 2.75 1.45
C SER A 267 -11.17 1.40 1.86
N SER A 268 -10.79 0.57 0.88
CA SER A 268 -10.09 -0.70 1.13
C SER A 268 -8.68 -0.46 1.68
N GLY A 269 -8.31 -1.20 2.74
CA GLY A 269 -7.23 -0.81 3.66
C GLY A 269 -5.87 -1.47 3.47
N GLY A 270 -5.45 -1.76 2.23
CA GLY A 270 -4.12 -2.32 1.95
C GLY A 270 -4.06 -3.16 0.67
N GLY A 271 -2.87 -3.65 0.34
CA GLY A 271 -2.63 -4.48 -0.84
C GLY A 271 -1.36 -5.32 -0.74
N PHE A 272 -1.26 -6.30 -1.64
CA PHE A 272 -0.05 -7.10 -1.82
C PHE A 272 0.15 -7.43 -3.30
N GLY A 273 1.38 -7.70 -3.70
CA GLY A 273 1.77 -8.08 -5.04
C GLY A 273 3.27 -8.36 -5.13
N PRO A 274 3.80 -8.73 -6.31
CA PRO A 274 5.25 -8.77 -6.50
C PRO A 274 5.85 -7.37 -6.36
N ALA A 275 7.06 -7.27 -5.81
CA ALA A 275 7.89 -6.09 -6.03
C ALA A 275 8.71 -6.31 -7.30
N ASP A 276 8.10 -5.98 -8.43
CA ASP A 276 8.86 -5.80 -9.66
C ASP A 276 9.21 -4.30 -9.71
N ASP A 277 10.48 -3.96 -9.54
CA ASP A 277 11.02 -2.62 -9.82
C ASP A 277 10.91 -2.28 -11.32
#